data_AF-A0A8X6NDA1-F1
#
_entry.id   AF-A0A8X6NDA1-F1
#
_cell.length_a   1.000
_cell.length_b   1.000
_cell.length_c   1.000
_cell.angle_alpha   90.00
_cell.angle_beta   90.00
_cell.angle_gamma   90.00
#
_symmetry.space_group_name_H-M   'P 1'
#
loop_
_entity.id
_entity.type
_entity.pdbx_description
1 polymer ?
#
loop_
_entity_poly.entity_id
_entity_poly.type
_entity_poly.pdbx_seq_one_letter_code
_entity_poly.pdbx_strand_id
1 'polypeptide(L)'
;MKDFLLRAYFGSHVAFFKVLPSLSGIACYCILFLIYRLLTHHLNRLQKIIQEDNFAIHLNGYLADLTKTVKLVKDMNALLSPIIFVLMTFWITGIFYNLSKLIFGNAFPDDLSFASTICNILSYSVQFLILLILSSEIPVTVSKMKSLVLQVPEDQFYYHWHVFPNKTTVPTVFLLIPKFDNFTDDVTVTAFGILKLNRNVILVSVGTIVTYELLLIQMLER
;
A
#
# COMPACT_ATOMS: atom_id res chain seq x y z
N MET A 1 -25.56 -39.22 10.72
CA MET A 1 -26.02 -38.05 9.92
C MET A 1 -25.56 -36.71 10.51
N LYS A 2 -25.70 -36.48 11.83
CA LYS A 2 -25.20 -35.26 12.51
C LYS A 2 -23.67 -35.07 12.39
N ASP A 3 -22.87 -36.13 12.53
CA ASP A 3 -21.40 -36.04 12.42
C ASP A 3 -20.90 -35.72 11.01
N PHE A 4 -21.65 -36.12 9.97
CA PHE A 4 -21.31 -35.82 8.58
C PHE A 4 -21.58 -34.34 8.26
N LEU A 5 -22.71 -33.79 8.74
CA LEU A 5 -23.03 -32.37 8.61
C LEU A 5 -22.06 -31.48 9.39
N LEU A 6 -21.66 -31.88 10.61
CA LEU A 6 -20.64 -31.18 11.39
C LEU A 6 -19.28 -31.18 10.67
N ARG A 7 -18.82 -32.33 10.14
CA ARG A 7 -17.56 -32.38 9.38
C ARG A 7 -17.61 -31.60 8.07
N ALA A 8 -18.74 -31.58 7.37
CA ALA A 8 -18.92 -30.78 6.16
C ALA A 8 -18.93 -29.27 6.48
N TYR A 9 -19.57 -28.87 7.59
CA TYR A 9 -19.63 -27.48 8.05
C TYR A 9 -18.25 -26.99 8.56
N PHE A 10 -17.53 -27.80 9.34
CA PHE A 10 -16.17 -27.46 9.76
C PHE A 10 -15.18 -27.51 8.58
N GLY A 11 -15.33 -28.45 7.65
CA GLY A 11 -14.51 -28.54 6.45
C GLY A 11 -14.68 -27.33 5.50
N SER A 12 -15.91 -26.84 5.33
CA SER A 12 -16.18 -25.64 4.53
C SER A 12 -15.63 -24.37 5.18
N HIS A 13 -15.71 -24.26 6.52
CA HIS A 13 -15.08 -23.16 7.26
C HIS A 13 -13.57 -23.16 7.12
N VAL A 14 -12.91 -24.32 7.26
CA VAL A 14 -11.45 -24.44 7.11
C VAL A 14 -11.01 -24.08 5.68
N ALA A 15 -11.77 -24.46 4.66
CA ALA A 15 -11.51 -24.04 3.29
C ALA A 15 -11.68 -22.53 3.11
N PHE A 16 -12.74 -21.95 3.67
CA PHE A 16 -13.02 -20.52 3.62
C PHE A 16 -11.90 -19.69 4.27
N PHE A 17 -11.43 -20.08 5.47
CA PHE A 17 -10.33 -19.41 6.17
C PHE A 17 -8.98 -19.53 5.45
N LYS A 18 -8.78 -20.55 4.59
CA LYS A 18 -7.56 -20.67 3.78
C LYS A 18 -7.60 -19.84 2.50
N VAL A 19 -8.77 -19.74 1.86
CA VAL A 19 -8.93 -19.12 0.55
C VAL A 19 -9.24 -17.61 0.67
N LEU A 20 -10.04 -17.22 1.66
CA LEU A 20 -10.50 -15.84 1.82
C LEU A 20 -9.37 -14.82 2.00
N PRO A 21 -8.32 -15.08 2.82
CA PRO A 21 -7.21 -14.13 2.97
C PRO A 21 -6.45 -13.92 1.66
N SER A 22 -6.23 -14.99 0.90
CA SER A 22 -5.57 -14.93 -0.40
C SER A 22 -6.39 -14.13 -1.42
N LEU A 23 -7.71 -14.40 -1.52
CA LEU A 23 -8.60 -13.64 -2.40
C LEU A 23 -8.70 -12.17 -2.01
N SER A 24 -8.79 -11.89 -0.71
CA SER A 24 -8.83 -10.52 -0.19
C SER A 24 -7.51 -9.78 -0.45
N GLY A 25 -6.38 -10.47 -0.34
CA GLY A 25 -5.06 -9.96 -0.69
C GLY A 25 -4.95 -9.61 -2.18
N ILE A 26 -5.43 -10.48 -3.07
CA ILE A 26 -5.48 -10.21 -4.52
C ILE A 26 -6.38 -9.00 -4.81
N ALA A 27 -7.55 -8.90 -4.18
CA ALA A 27 -8.45 -7.76 -4.35
C ALA A 27 -7.78 -6.45 -3.89
N CYS A 28 -7.14 -6.45 -2.72
CA CYS A 28 -6.39 -5.30 -2.21
C CYS A 28 -5.27 -4.90 -3.18
N TYR A 29 -4.51 -5.87 -3.69
CA TYR A 29 -3.46 -5.63 -4.67
C TYR A 29 -4.01 -4.97 -5.95
N CYS A 30 -5.08 -5.51 -6.52
CA CYS A 30 -5.70 -4.95 -7.72
C CYS A 30 -6.16 -3.50 -7.52
N ILE A 31 -6.78 -3.20 -6.38
CA ILE A 31 -7.24 -1.84 -6.07
C ILE A 31 -6.06 -0.88 -5.91
N LEU A 32 -5.04 -1.26 -5.13
CA LEU A 32 -3.84 -0.45 -4.94
C LEU A 32 -3.07 -0.24 -6.25
N PHE A 33 -3.02 -1.25 -7.12
CA PHE A 33 -2.39 -1.15 -8.43
C PHE A 33 -3.16 -0.19 -9.34
N LEU A 34 -4.50 -0.23 -9.29
CA LEU A 34 -5.34 0.71 -10.02
C LEU A 34 -5.13 2.15 -9.53
N ILE A 35 -5.07 2.36 -8.20
CA ILE A 35 -4.76 3.66 -7.59
C ILE A 35 -3.38 4.15 -8.08
N TYR A 36 -2.35 3.30 -7.99
CA TYR A 36 -1.01 3.62 -8.46
C TYR A 36 -1.01 4.02 -9.94
N ARG A 37 -1.71 3.28 -10.80
CA ARG A 37 -1.82 3.58 -12.24
C ARG A 37 -2.54 4.89 -12.50
N LEU A 38 -3.63 5.18 -11.78
CA LEU A 38 -4.36 6.46 -11.89
C LEU A 38 -3.47 7.65 -11.50
N LEU A 39 -2.74 7.54 -10.39
CA LEU A 39 -1.82 8.60 -9.96
C LEU A 39 -0.65 8.74 -10.94
N THR A 40 -0.09 7.64 -11.44
CA THR A 40 0.96 7.69 -12.47
C THR A 40 0.48 8.35 -13.76
N HIS A 41 -0.78 8.10 -14.15
CA HIS A 41 -1.38 8.79 -15.29
C HIS A 41 -1.47 10.30 -15.06
N HIS A 42 -1.88 10.73 -13.87
CA HIS A 42 -1.90 12.14 -13.48
C HIS A 42 -0.50 12.76 -13.43
N LEU A 43 0.52 12.01 -13.01
CA LEU A 43 1.92 12.45 -13.03
C LEU A 43 2.38 12.73 -14.47
N ASN A 44 2.11 11.79 -15.38
CA ASN A 44 2.47 11.93 -16.79
C ASN A 44 1.69 13.08 -17.46
N ARG A 45 0.42 13.28 -17.10
CA ARG A 45 -0.39 14.40 -17.61
C ARG A 45 0.16 15.74 -17.11
N LEU A 46 0.57 15.82 -15.84
CA LEU A 46 1.20 17.01 -15.27
C LEU A 46 2.52 17.36 -15.98
N GLN A 47 3.36 16.35 -16.24
CA GLN A 47 4.60 16.55 -16.97
C GLN A 47 4.38 17.14 -18.38
N LYS A 48 3.31 16.71 -19.07
CA LYS A 48 2.93 17.28 -20.37
C LYS A 48 2.45 18.73 -20.24
N ILE A 49 1.59 19.02 -19.25
CA ILE A 49 1.06 20.37 -19.01
C ILE A 49 2.19 21.37 -18.71
N ILE A 50 3.23 20.94 -17.96
CA ILE A 50 4.42 21.78 -17.67
C ILE A 50 5.18 22.17 -18.94
N GLN A 51 5.11 21.36 -20.00
CA GLN A 51 5.81 21.61 -21.27
C GLN A 51 4.98 22.44 -22.27
N GLU A 52 3.73 22.79 -21.94
CA GLU A 52 2.82 23.54 -22.83
C GLU A 52 2.85 25.05 -22.54
N ASP A 53 2.79 25.88 -23.60
CA ASP A 53 2.83 27.35 -23.51
C ASP A 53 1.64 27.97 -22.74
N ASN A 54 0.56 27.22 -22.51
CA ASN A 54 -0.65 27.66 -21.78
C ASN A 54 -0.83 26.99 -20.41
N PHE A 55 0.29 26.80 -19.70
CA PHE A 55 0.37 26.08 -18.43
C PHE A 55 -0.72 26.44 -17.41
N ALA A 56 -0.99 27.73 -17.13
CA ALA A 56 -1.90 28.09 -16.02
C ALA A 56 -3.38 27.75 -16.28
N ILE A 57 -3.84 27.80 -17.53
CA ILE A 57 -5.22 27.45 -17.89
C ILE A 57 -5.43 25.94 -17.71
N HIS A 58 -4.47 25.13 -18.17
CA HIS A 58 -4.53 23.68 -18.07
C HIS A 58 -4.31 23.17 -16.63
N LEU A 59 -3.49 23.86 -15.84
CA LEU A 59 -3.21 23.51 -14.44
C LEU A 59 -4.45 23.58 -13.54
N ASN A 60 -5.29 24.60 -13.70
CA ASN A 60 -6.49 24.75 -12.87
C ASN A 60 -7.52 23.63 -13.13
N GLY A 61 -7.73 23.26 -14.40
CA GLY A 61 -8.60 22.13 -14.75
C GLY A 61 -8.03 20.80 -14.25
N TYR A 62 -6.73 20.59 -14.42
CA TYR A 62 -6.02 19.43 -13.90
C TYR A 62 -6.14 19.30 -12.37
N LEU A 63 -6.00 20.40 -11.62
CA LEU A 63 -6.10 20.38 -10.16
C LEU A 63 -7.49 19.97 -9.65
N ALA A 64 -8.54 20.42 -10.32
CA ALA A 64 -9.90 20.02 -9.98
C ALA A 64 -10.11 18.50 -10.16
N ASP A 65 -9.60 17.95 -11.26
CA ASP A 65 -9.62 16.50 -11.53
C ASP A 65 -8.76 15.70 -10.55
N LEU A 66 -7.56 16.20 -10.25
CA LEU A 66 -6.64 15.57 -9.29
C LEU A 66 -7.27 15.54 -7.90
N THR A 67 -7.89 16.64 -7.45
CA THR A 67 -8.55 16.72 -6.14
C THR A 67 -9.68 15.68 -6.01
N LYS A 68 -10.49 15.51 -7.07
CA LYS A 68 -11.53 14.45 -7.10
C LYS A 68 -10.91 13.05 -7.01
N THR A 69 -9.81 12.83 -7.72
CA THR A 69 -9.09 11.55 -7.71
C THR A 69 -8.50 11.26 -6.32
N VAL A 70 -7.85 12.24 -5.69
CA VAL A 70 -7.29 12.12 -4.33
C VAL A 70 -8.39 11.83 -3.31
N LYS A 71 -9.54 12.50 -3.41
CA LYS A 71 -10.69 12.18 -2.54
C LYS A 71 -11.15 10.73 -2.71
N LEU A 72 -11.28 10.25 -3.94
CA LEU A 72 -11.63 8.84 -4.21
C LEU A 72 -10.59 7.88 -3.65
N VAL A 73 -9.29 8.18 -3.79
CA VAL A 73 -8.20 7.37 -3.23
C VAL A 73 -8.28 7.35 -1.70
N LYS A 74 -8.54 8.49 -1.07
CA LYS A 74 -8.73 8.59 0.39
C LYS A 74 -9.88 7.72 0.88
N ASP A 75 -11.03 7.79 0.20
CA ASP A 75 -12.21 6.99 0.53
C ASP A 75 -11.93 5.48 0.34
N MET A 76 -11.22 5.10 -0.73
CA MET A 76 -10.78 3.71 -0.95
C MET A 76 -9.79 3.25 0.11
N ASN A 77 -8.82 4.08 0.48
CA ASN A 77 -7.85 3.77 1.53
C ASN A 77 -8.55 3.57 2.87
N ALA A 78 -9.54 4.39 3.22
CA ALA A 78 -10.32 4.23 4.45
C ALA A 78 -11.04 2.87 4.51
N LEU A 79 -11.57 2.40 3.37
CA LEU A 79 -12.22 1.08 3.26
C LEU A 79 -11.20 -0.07 3.30
N LEU A 80 -10.06 0.08 2.63
CA LEU A 80 -9.00 -0.94 2.58
C LEU A 80 -8.23 -1.06 3.88
N SER A 81 -8.09 0.03 4.63
CA SER A 81 -7.28 0.10 5.85
C SER A 81 -7.55 -1.02 6.87
N PRO A 82 -8.80 -1.33 7.26
CA PRO A 82 -9.09 -2.47 8.14
C PRO A 82 -8.79 -3.82 7.49
N ILE A 83 -9.04 -3.96 6.19
CA ILE A 83 -8.79 -5.22 5.45
C ILE A 83 -7.29 -5.52 5.43
N ILE A 84 -6.48 -4.50 5.10
CA ILE A 84 -5.02 -4.60 5.10
C ILE A 84 -4.51 -4.95 6.49
N PHE A 85 -5.06 -4.34 7.55
CA PHE A 85 -4.68 -4.68 8.92
C PHE A 85 -4.92 -6.17 9.22
N VAL A 86 -6.12 -6.69 8.95
CA VAL A 86 -6.46 -8.11 9.17
C VAL A 86 -5.55 -9.02 8.34
N LEU A 87 -5.28 -8.67 7.08
CA LEU A 87 -4.39 -9.44 6.20
C LEU A 87 -2.95 -9.46 6.72
N MET A 88 -2.42 -8.31 7.14
CA MET A 88 -1.08 -8.23 7.73
C MET A 88 -0.97 -9.09 8.98
N THR A 89 -1.94 -8.99 9.91
CA THR A 89 -1.97 -9.84 11.09
C THR A 89 -2.02 -11.32 10.70
N PHE A 90 -2.89 -11.70 9.76
CA PHE A 90 -2.99 -13.07 9.28
C PHE A 90 -1.66 -13.59 8.70
N TRP A 91 -1.00 -12.82 7.84
CA TRP A 91 0.27 -13.24 7.24
C TRP A 91 1.40 -13.32 8.26
N ILE A 92 1.53 -12.34 9.16
CA ILE A 92 2.56 -12.34 10.21
C ILE A 92 2.35 -13.52 11.16
N THR A 93 1.12 -13.72 11.66
CA THR A 93 0.80 -14.88 12.52
C THR A 93 0.97 -16.20 11.78
N GLY A 94 0.63 -16.25 10.49
CA GLY A 94 0.85 -17.42 9.64
C GLY A 94 2.33 -17.76 9.49
N ILE A 95 3.19 -16.76 9.33
CA ILE A 95 4.65 -16.94 9.32
C ILE A 95 5.11 -17.50 10.67
N PHE A 96 4.73 -16.87 11.79
CA PHE A 96 5.10 -17.34 13.14
C PHE A 96 4.65 -18.76 13.45
N TYR A 97 3.43 -19.12 13.06
CA TYR A 97 2.90 -20.46 13.24
C TYR A 97 3.73 -21.50 12.47
N ASN A 98 4.02 -21.24 11.19
CA ASN A 98 4.80 -22.16 10.38
C ASN A 98 6.26 -22.27 10.85
N LEU A 99 6.87 -21.16 11.28
CA LEU A 99 8.21 -21.17 11.88
C LEU A 99 8.25 -21.97 13.18
N SER A 100 7.28 -21.75 14.07
CA SER A 100 7.15 -22.53 15.30
C SER A 100 6.98 -24.02 15.00
N LYS A 101 6.20 -24.37 13.96
CA LYS A 101 6.03 -25.76 13.51
C LYS A 101 7.34 -26.37 13.01
N LEU A 102 8.19 -25.61 12.31
CA LEU A 102 9.51 -26.08 11.88
C LEU A 102 10.42 -26.39 13.07
N ILE A 103 10.36 -25.56 14.12
CA ILE A 103 11.22 -25.67 15.30
C ILE A 103 10.72 -26.79 16.25
N PHE A 104 9.42 -26.86 16.54
CA PHE A 104 8.85 -27.84 17.49
C PHE A 104 8.41 -29.18 16.85
N GLY A 105 8.11 -29.19 15.55
CA GLY A 105 7.38 -30.29 14.91
C GLY A 105 8.22 -31.41 14.30
N ASN A 106 9.54 -31.31 14.26
CA ASN A 106 10.40 -32.24 13.51
C ASN A 106 11.02 -33.35 14.36
N ALA A 107 10.20 -34.09 15.11
CA ALA A 107 10.65 -35.36 15.70
C ALA A 107 10.84 -36.47 14.64
N PHE A 108 10.13 -36.39 13.49
CA PHE A 108 10.33 -37.22 12.29
C PHE A 108 9.87 -36.44 11.04
N PRO A 109 10.77 -35.80 10.27
CA PRO A 109 10.36 -35.03 9.11
C PRO A 109 10.08 -35.95 7.93
N ASP A 110 8.82 -36.06 7.51
CA ASP A 110 8.53 -36.36 6.11
C ASP A 110 8.98 -35.15 5.28
N ASP A 111 9.92 -35.33 4.34
CA ASP A 111 10.49 -34.25 3.51
C ASP A 111 9.41 -33.36 2.85
N LEU A 112 8.27 -33.96 2.51
CA LEU A 112 7.09 -33.27 1.95
C LEU A 112 6.46 -32.26 2.93
N SER A 113 6.42 -32.59 4.22
CA SER A 113 5.83 -31.73 5.25
C SER A 113 6.68 -30.49 5.55
N PHE A 114 8.01 -30.65 5.49
CA PHE A 114 8.98 -29.58 5.60
C PHE A 114 8.91 -28.64 4.41
N ALA A 115 8.97 -29.19 3.18
CA ALA A 115 8.86 -28.42 1.95
C ALA A 115 7.54 -27.62 1.89
N SER A 116 6.41 -28.24 2.24
CA SER A 116 5.11 -27.55 2.29
C SER A 116 5.09 -26.38 3.28
N THR A 117 5.72 -26.54 4.45
CA THR A 117 5.78 -25.50 5.49
C THR A 117 6.63 -24.31 5.02
N ILE A 118 7.77 -24.56 4.37
CA ILE A 118 8.60 -23.52 3.76
C ILE A 118 7.85 -22.78 2.65
N CYS A 119 7.16 -23.50 1.76
CA CYS A 119 6.38 -22.88 0.69
C CYS A 119 5.29 -21.94 1.25
N ASN A 120 4.65 -22.29 2.37
CA ASN A 120 3.66 -21.42 3.01
C ASN A 120 4.31 -20.14 3.56
N ILE A 121 5.47 -20.25 4.22
CA ILE A 121 6.22 -19.09 4.73
C ILE A 121 6.60 -18.14 3.59
N LEU A 122 7.17 -18.68 2.51
CA LEU A 122 7.55 -17.89 1.34
C LEU A 122 6.32 -17.23 0.70
N SER A 123 5.21 -17.95 0.57
CA SER A 123 3.96 -17.41 0.00
C SER A 123 3.43 -16.22 0.80
N TYR A 124 3.33 -16.34 2.13
CA TYR A 124 2.89 -15.23 2.99
C TYR A 124 3.86 -14.06 2.96
N SER A 125 5.17 -14.34 2.95
CA SER A 125 6.20 -13.30 2.88
C SER A 125 6.14 -12.51 1.57
N VAL A 126 5.97 -13.19 0.43
CA VAL A 126 5.85 -12.55 -0.88
C VAL A 126 4.58 -11.70 -0.97
N GLN A 127 3.43 -12.23 -0.53
CA GLN A 127 2.16 -11.48 -0.54
C GLN A 127 2.27 -10.20 0.33
N PHE A 128 2.86 -10.33 1.51
CA PHE A 128 3.11 -9.21 2.42
C PHE A 128 4.04 -8.15 1.80
N LEU A 129 5.15 -8.58 1.20
CA LEU A 129 6.12 -7.68 0.56
C LEU A 129 5.53 -6.93 -0.62
N ILE A 130 4.79 -7.63 -1.50
CA ILE A 130 4.12 -6.99 -2.65
C ILE A 130 3.16 -5.91 -2.17
N LEU A 131 2.35 -6.20 -1.16
CA LEU A 131 1.41 -5.23 -0.59
C LEU A 131 2.14 -3.99 -0.05
N LEU A 132 3.22 -4.19 0.72
CA LEU A 132 4.00 -3.10 1.31
C LEU A 132 4.68 -2.23 0.26
N ILE A 133 5.31 -2.85 -0.74
CA ILE A 133 5.99 -2.12 -1.82
C ILE A 133 4.97 -1.26 -2.56
N LEU A 134 3.88 -1.85 -3.02
CA LEU A 134 2.85 -1.15 -3.78
C LEU A 134 2.20 -0.02 -2.97
N SER A 135 1.91 -0.26 -1.70
CA SER A 135 1.38 0.75 -0.77
C SER A 135 2.35 1.93 -0.59
N SER A 136 3.66 1.66 -0.55
CA SER A 136 4.68 2.69 -0.38
C SER A 136 4.91 3.56 -1.63
N GLU A 137 4.62 3.05 -2.84
CA GLU A 137 4.79 3.79 -4.09
C GLU A 137 3.71 4.86 -4.32
N ILE A 138 2.52 4.69 -3.73
CA ILE A 138 1.39 5.62 -3.86
C ILE A 138 1.75 7.04 -3.37
N PRO A 139 2.16 7.26 -2.10
CA PRO A 139 2.54 8.59 -1.63
C PRO A 139 3.82 9.12 -2.30
N VAL A 140 4.73 8.23 -2.72
CA VAL A 140 5.94 8.61 -3.49
C VAL A 140 5.56 9.20 -4.84
N THR A 141 4.53 8.67 -5.49
CA THR A 141 4.05 9.17 -6.79
C THR A 141 3.50 10.59 -6.66
N VAL A 142 2.74 10.88 -5.59
CA VAL A 142 2.26 12.25 -5.31
C VAL A 142 3.41 13.19 -4.96
N SER A 143 4.40 12.71 -4.20
CA SER A 143 5.62 13.47 -3.90
C SER A 143 6.42 13.82 -5.17
N LYS A 144 6.45 12.93 -6.18
CA LYS A 144 7.05 13.21 -7.50
C LYS A 144 6.27 14.28 -8.27
N MET A 145 4.94 14.31 -8.16
CA MET A 145 4.14 15.40 -8.75
C MET A 145 4.52 16.74 -8.12
N LYS A 146 4.68 16.78 -6.79
CA LYS A 146 5.14 17.97 -6.07
C LYS A 146 6.51 18.42 -6.58
N SER A 147 7.48 17.50 -6.72
CA SER A 147 8.83 17.85 -7.19
C SER A 147 8.83 18.39 -8.62
N LEU A 148 7.98 17.85 -9.50
CA LEU A 148 7.85 18.37 -10.87
C LEU A 148 7.34 19.82 -10.89
N VAL A 149 6.35 20.16 -10.06
CA VAL A 149 5.84 21.53 -9.97
C VAL A 149 6.91 22.49 -9.43
N LEU A 150 7.74 22.04 -8.49
CA LEU A 150 8.85 22.83 -7.94
C LEU A 150 10.00 23.07 -8.92
N GLN A 151 10.11 22.28 -9.99
CA GLN A 151 11.17 22.41 -11.00
C GLN A 151 10.82 23.39 -12.13
N VAL A 152 9.59 23.91 -12.16
CA VAL A 152 9.17 24.88 -13.18
C VAL A 152 9.86 26.23 -12.89
N PRO A 153 10.53 26.86 -13.88
CA PRO A 153 11.19 28.16 -13.69
C PRO A 153 10.20 29.26 -13.30
N GLU A 154 10.58 30.13 -12.37
CA GLU A 154 9.76 31.27 -11.92
C GLU A 154 9.25 32.12 -13.10
N ASP A 155 10.08 32.30 -14.13
CA ASP A 155 9.81 33.15 -15.30
C ASP A 155 8.57 32.71 -16.10
N GLN A 156 8.27 31.41 -16.15
CA GLN A 156 7.08 30.88 -16.82
C GLN A 156 5.79 31.18 -16.03
N PHE A 157 5.89 31.35 -14.72
CA PHE A 157 4.77 31.78 -13.87
C PHE A 157 4.53 33.29 -13.97
N TYR A 158 5.60 34.08 -14.10
CA TYR A 158 5.52 35.54 -14.27
C TYR A 158 5.06 35.96 -15.67
N TYR A 159 5.33 35.21 -16.73
CA TYR A 159 4.88 35.59 -18.09
C TYR A 159 3.35 35.66 -18.21
N HIS A 160 2.62 34.79 -17.49
CA HIS A 160 1.15 34.85 -17.45
C HIS A 160 0.58 36.03 -16.62
N TRP A 161 1.37 36.60 -15.69
CA TRP A 161 0.99 37.80 -14.93
C TRP A 161 0.75 38.99 -15.86
N HIS A 162 1.60 39.15 -16.87
CA HIS A 162 1.55 40.29 -17.80
C HIS A 162 0.48 40.14 -18.90
N VAL A 163 0.10 38.90 -19.26
CA VAL A 163 -0.88 38.64 -20.33
C VAL A 163 -2.32 38.64 -19.82
N PHE A 164 -2.57 38.31 -18.55
CA PHE A 164 -3.92 38.34 -17.94
C PHE A 164 -3.96 39.10 -16.59
N PRO A 165 -3.76 40.42 -16.58
CA PRO A 165 -3.66 41.23 -15.35
C PRO A 165 -4.96 41.28 -14.52
N ASN A 166 -6.11 40.91 -15.10
CA ASN A 166 -7.43 41.00 -14.47
C ASN A 166 -7.95 39.70 -13.83
N LYS A 167 -7.14 38.64 -13.75
CA LYS A 167 -7.54 37.41 -13.05
C LYS A 167 -6.61 37.16 -11.87
N THR A 168 -7.20 36.97 -10.69
CA THR A 168 -6.60 36.56 -9.42
C THR A 168 -6.00 35.13 -9.50
N THR A 169 -5.17 34.84 -10.50
CA THR A 169 -4.68 33.50 -10.86
C THR A 169 -3.24 33.22 -10.40
N VAL A 170 -2.66 34.12 -9.60
CA VAL A 170 -1.23 34.11 -9.27
C VAL A 170 -0.87 33.53 -7.90
N PRO A 171 -1.75 33.46 -6.85
CA PRO A 171 -1.38 32.74 -5.64
C PRO A 171 -1.47 31.21 -5.78
N THR A 172 -1.82 30.70 -6.97
CA THR A 172 -2.25 29.30 -7.14
C THR A 172 -1.12 28.28 -6.97
N VAL A 173 0.12 28.63 -7.32
CA VAL A 173 1.30 27.72 -7.30
C VAL A 173 1.93 27.61 -5.93
N PHE A 174 2.05 28.72 -5.20
CA PHE A 174 2.43 28.68 -3.79
C PHE A 174 1.37 27.99 -2.92
N LEU A 175 0.08 28.03 -3.33
CA LEU A 175 -1.00 27.25 -2.71
C LEU A 175 -1.04 25.77 -3.19
N LEU A 176 -0.34 25.41 -4.27
CA LEU A 176 -0.26 24.04 -4.80
C LEU A 176 0.68 23.18 -3.95
N ILE A 177 1.82 23.73 -3.51
CA ILE A 177 2.81 23.04 -2.68
C ILE A 177 2.18 22.45 -1.40
N PRO A 178 1.49 23.23 -0.55
CA PRO A 178 0.84 22.70 0.65
C PRO A 178 -0.34 21.77 0.31
N LYS A 179 -1.00 21.95 -0.84
CA LYS A 179 -2.02 21.01 -1.31
C LYS A 179 -1.43 19.64 -1.63
N PHE A 180 -0.25 19.56 -2.25
CA PHE A 180 0.42 18.29 -2.50
C PHE A 180 0.89 17.60 -1.22
N ASP A 181 1.27 18.36 -0.19
CA ASP A 181 1.59 17.79 1.13
C ASP A 181 0.34 17.14 1.74
N ASN A 182 -0.79 17.87 1.76
CA ASN A 182 -2.06 17.32 2.20
C ASN A 182 -2.50 16.11 1.37
N PHE A 183 -2.29 16.13 0.05
CA PHE A 183 -2.59 14.99 -0.82
C PHE A 183 -1.72 13.79 -0.51
N THR A 184 -0.44 13.99 -0.22
CA THR A 184 0.49 12.90 0.12
C THR A 184 0.03 12.20 1.40
N ASP A 185 -0.37 12.97 2.42
CA ASP A 185 -0.94 12.40 3.64
C ASP A 185 -2.29 11.70 3.38
N ASP A 186 -3.18 12.30 2.58
CA ASP A 186 -4.49 11.74 2.26
C ASP A 186 -4.43 10.42 1.46
N VAL A 187 -3.42 10.26 0.59
CA VAL A 187 -3.23 9.01 -0.18
C VAL A 187 -2.34 8.00 0.52
N THR A 188 -1.76 8.34 1.67
CA THR A 188 -0.91 7.41 2.41
C THR A 188 -1.74 6.22 2.88
N VAL A 189 -1.35 5.02 2.44
CA VAL A 189 -2.03 3.79 2.84
C VAL A 189 -1.66 3.47 4.28
N THR A 190 -2.67 3.19 5.10
CA THR A 190 -2.49 2.85 6.52
C THR A 190 -3.18 1.53 6.84
N ALA A 191 -2.66 0.80 7.82
CA ALA A 191 -3.35 -0.33 8.44
C ALA A 191 -4.09 0.15 9.70
N PHE A 192 -5.42 0.18 9.61
CA PHE A 192 -6.36 0.67 10.62
C PHE A 192 -6.04 2.08 11.18
N GLY A 193 -5.40 2.96 10.40
CA GLY A 193 -4.94 4.28 10.86
C GLY A 193 -3.81 4.26 11.90
N ILE A 194 -3.36 3.09 12.34
CA ILE A 194 -2.33 2.91 13.37
C ILE A 194 -0.94 2.92 12.74
N LEU A 195 -0.79 2.23 11.61
CA LEU A 195 0.50 2.02 10.96
C LEU A 195 0.48 2.55 9.53
N LYS A 196 1.37 3.51 9.22
CA LYS A 196 1.64 3.93 7.84
C LYS A 196 2.43 2.84 7.12
N LEU A 197 1.93 2.37 5.97
CA LEU A 197 2.58 1.31 5.20
C LEU A 197 3.70 1.90 4.33
N ASN A 198 4.89 1.97 4.92
CA ASN A 198 6.10 2.37 4.23
C ASN A 198 7.12 1.21 4.21
N ARG A 199 8.23 1.41 3.50
CA ARG A 199 9.29 0.40 3.39
C ARG A 199 9.95 0.07 4.73
N ASN A 200 9.89 0.96 5.73
CA ASN A 200 10.46 0.72 7.06
C ASN A 200 9.70 -0.39 7.80
N VAL A 201 8.42 -0.62 7.48
CA VAL A 201 7.64 -1.73 8.05
C VAL A 201 8.27 -3.08 7.71
N ILE A 202 8.96 -3.22 6.56
CA ILE A 202 9.68 -4.44 6.21
C ILE A 202 10.77 -4.74 7.24
N LEU A 203 11.60 -3.73 7.56
CA LEU A 203 12.69 -3.86 8.53
C LEU A 203 12.17 -4.22 9.92
N VAL A 204 11.10 -3.54 10.36
CA VAL A 204 10.46 -3.82 11.66
C VAL A 204 9.91 -5.25 11.69
N SER A 205 9.26 -5.69 10.61
CA SER A 205 8.67 -7.03 10.53
C SER A 205 9.74 -8.12 10.56
N VAL A 206 10.82 -7.97 9.78
CA VAL A 206 11.95 -8.90 9.79
C VAL A 206 12.61 -8.95 11.16
N GLY A 207 12.87 -7.80 11.79
CA GLY A 207 13.44 -7.74 13.14
C GLY A 207 12.56 -8.40 14.19
N THR A 208 11.24 -8.23 14.09
CA THR A 208 10.27 -8.89 14.96
C THR A 208 10.28 -10.41 14.75
N ILE A 209 10.38 -10.86 13.50
CA ILE A 209 10.43 -12.30 13.17
C ILE A 209 11.66 -12.95 13.80
N VAL A 210 12.84 -12.40 13.56
CA VAL A 210 14.10 -12.93 14.10
C VAL A 210 14.10 -12.92 15.63
N THR A 211 13.59 -11.84 16.24
CA THR A 211 13.55 -11.73 17.71
C THR A 211 12.63 -12.78 18.33
N TYR A 212 11.46 -13.01 17.73
CA TYR A 212 10.53 -14.06 18.17
C TYR A 212 11.16 -15.46 18.04
N GLU A 213 11.83 -15.76 16.92
CA GLU A 213 12.50 -17.04 16.73
C GLU A 213 13.59 -17.27 17.78
N LEU A 214 14.44 -16.27 18.04
CA LEU A 214 15.48 -16.36 19.06
C LEU A 214 14.90 -16.62 20.45
N LEU A 215 13.81 -15.94 20.82
CA LEU A 215 13.11 -16.18 22.08
C LEU A 215 12.55 -17.59 22.17
N LEU A 216 11.99 -18.09 21.07
CA LEU A 216 11.36 -19.40 21.00
C LEU A 216 12.40 -20.53 21.11
N ILE A 217 13.57 -20.37 20.48
CA ILE A 217 14.72 -21.28 20.64
C ILE A 217 15.22 -21.25 22.10
N GLN A 218 15.37 -20.07 22.70
CA GLN A 218 15.81 -19.95 24.10
C GLN A 218 14.83 -20.59 25.10
N MET A 219 13.53 -20.56 24.81
CA MET A 219 12.52 -21.24 25.62
C MET A 219 12.59 -22.76 25.51
N LEU A 220 13.10 -23.29 24.39
CA LEU A 220 13.27 -24.72 24.14
C LEU A 220 14.54 -25.30 24.78
N GLU A 221 15.57 -24.48 24.97
CA GLU A 221 16.82 -24.88 25.63
C GLU A 221 16.71 -24.92 27.17
N ARG A 222 15.58 -24.48 27.74
CA ARG A 222 15.26 -24.56 29.18
C ARG A 222 14.46 -25.80 29.52
#